data_AF-A0A6P2CWA1-F1
#
_entry.id   AF-A0A6P2CWA1-F1
#
_cell.length_a   1.000
_cell.length_b   1.000
_cell.length_c   1.000
_cell.angle_alpha   90.00
_cell.angle_beta   90.00
_cell.angle_gamma   90.00
#
_symmetry.space_group_name_H-M   'P 1'
#
loop_
_entity.id
_entity.type
_entity.pdbx_description
1 polymer ?
#
loop_
_entity_poly.entity_id
_entity_poly.type
_entity_poly.pdbx_seq_one_letter_code
_entity_poly.pdbx_strand_id
1 'polypeptide(L)'
;MLDEDLFERTCQARDAFFRSLGEVEDLIWGPIVPPDARGPHWPARRQGWRRVFRGANALYLSEGLSDPFDNRPEPNQGFGLEVLVETPDSFPGPVPGGWPFRVAYELAQLAADYGQVRERLLEEPLLSTDLEAFAPEMQSLADSRGRFGVILGVPAPWVPPTVALPAGDILIVTVKVLTFDEYAHAWEHGAAGRRTLAERFAEQGTHHVSSLARPSVI
;
A
#
# COMPACT_ATOMS: atom_id res chain seq x y z
N MET A 1 -14.41 -16.96 16.95
CA MET A 1 -15.10 -15.81 17.60
C MET A 1 -14.00 -14.80 17.79
N LEU A 2 -14.18 -13.60 17.22
CA LEU A 2 -13.18 -12.54 17.31
C LEU A 2 -12.91 -12.23 18.79
N ASP A 3 -11.65 -12.13 19.18
CA ASP A 3 -11.27 -11.53 20.46
C ASP A 3 -11.47 -10.01 20.33
N GLU A 4 -12.61 -9.53 20.85
CA GLU A 4 -13.03 -8.12 20.74
C GLU A 4 -12.02 -7.16 21.38
N ASP A 5 -11.38 -7.54 22.49
CA ASP A 5 -10.35 -6.73 23.14
C ASP A 5 -9.11 -6.61 22.24
N LEU A 6 -8.64 -7.73 21.68
CA LEU A 6 -7.50 -7.73 20.77
C LEU A 6 -7.78 -6.89 19.52
N PHE A 7 -8.98 -7.01 18.95
CA PHE A 7 -9.39 -6.24 17.78
C PHE A 7 -9.40 -4.73 18.09
N GLU A 8 -10.04 -4.30 19.17
CA GLU A 8 -10.12 -2.89 19.56
C GLU A 8 -8.73 -2.29 19.80
N ARG A 9 -7.87 -3.00 20.55
CA ARG A 9 -6.50 -2.57 20.81
C ARG A 9 -5.67 -2.50 19.52
N THR A 10 -5.92 -3.40 18.57
CA THR A 10 -5.26 -3.40 17.25
C THR A 10 -5.68 -2.19 16.44
N CYS A 11 -6.98 -1.89 16.40
CA CYS A 11 -7.50 -0.69 15.76
C CYS A 11 -6.89 0.57 16.37
N GLN A 12 -6.88 0.70 17.71
CA GLN A 12 -6.30 1.85 18.42
C GLN A 12 -4.80 2.04 18.14
N ALA A 13 -4.01 0.96 18.15
CA ALA A 13 -2.58 1.02 17.88
C ALA A 13 -2.29 1.46 16.43
N ARG A 14 -3.03 0.94 15.45
CA ARG A 14 -2.90 1.37 14.05
C ARG A 14 -3.33 2.82 13.86
N ASP A 15 -4.41 3.24 14.52
CA ASP A 15 -4.89 4.61 14.50
C ASP A 15 -3.85 5.59 15.08
N ALA A 16 -3.18 5.21 16.17
CA ALA A 16 -2.08 5.98 16.75
C ALA A 16 -0.89 6.08 15.78
N PHE A 17 -0.55 4.98 15.10
CA PHE A 17 0.46 4.98 14.06
C PHE A 17 0.10 5.92 12.90
N PHE A 18 -1.12 5.86 12.37
CA PHE A 18 -1.54 6.76 11.27
C PHE A 18 -1.47 8.23 11.67
N ARG A 19 -1.90 8.58 12.90
CA ARG A 19 -1.76 9.94 13.45
C ARG A 19 -0.31 10.37 13.64
N SER A 20 0.64 9.43 13.77
CA SER A 20 2.07 9.77 13.82
C SER A 20 2.64 10.17 12.46
N LEU A 21 2.00 9.79 11.35
CA LEU A 21 2.44 10.11 9.99
C LEU A 21 2.03 11.53 9.55
N GLY A 22 0.93 12.06 10.08
CA GLY A 22 0.38 13.36 9.73
C GLY A 22 -1.06 13.59 10.23
N GLU A 23 -1.76 14.53 9.60
CA GLU A 23 -3.16 14.84 9.90
C GLU A 23 -4.07 13.82 9.21
N VAL A 24 -4.76 12.99 9.99
CA VAL A 24 -5.63 11.93 9.46
C VAL A 24 -6.99 12.52 9.10
N GLU A 25 -7.48 12.24 7.90
CA GLU A 25 -8.85 12.56 7.51
C GLU A 25 -9.85 11.76 8.35
N ASP A 26 -10.91 12.43 8.81
CA ASP A 26 -11.95 11.83 9.67
C ASP A 26 -12.71 10.68 9.00
N LEU A 27 -12.72 10.64 7.67
CA LEU A 27 -13.47 9.66 6.90
C LEU A 27 -12.66 8.39 6.64
N ILE A 28 -13.24 7.25 7.02
CA ILE A 28 -12.76 5.92 6.63
C ILE A 28 -13.52 5.48 5.40
N TRP A 29 -12.78 5.10 4.35
CA TRP A 29 -13.35 4.69 3.08
C TRP A 29 -13.39 3.17 2.99
N GLY A 30 -14.51 2.60 2.56
CA GLY A 30 -14.68 1.16 2.39
C GLY A 30 -15.62 0.86 1.20
N PRO A 31 -15.64 -0.39 0.70
CA PRO A 31 -16.54 -0.76 -0.38
C PRO A 31 -18.00 -0.70 0.11
N ILE A 32 -18.89 -0.19 -0.74
CA ILE A 32 -20.33 -0.14 -0.46
C ILE A 32 -20.95 -1.55 -0.46
N VAL A 33 -20.37 -2.47 -1.24
CA VAL A 33 -20.82 -3.86 -1.32
C VAL A 33 -20.08 -4.68 -0.27
N PRO A 34 -20.79 -5.47 0.56
CA PRO A 34 -20.18 -6.36 1.54
C PRO A 34 -19.15 -7.29 0.89
N PRO A 35 -17.96 -7.46 1.49
CA PRO A 35 -16.83 -8.16 0.86
C PRO A 35 -17.10 -9.65 0.58
N ASP A 36 -18.04 -10.25 1.31
CA ASP A 36 -18.52 -11.63 1.18
C ASP A 36 -19.34 -11.90 -0.10
N ALA A 37 -19.65 -10.88 -0.90
CA ALA A 37 -20.44 -11.05 -2.11
C ALA A 37 -19.62 -11.31 -3.40
N ARG A 38 -18.33 -10.91 -3.47
CA ARG A 38 -17.55 -10.96 -4.73
C ARG A 38 -16.04 -10.56 -4.67
N GLY A 39 -15.37 -10.57 -3.51
CA GLY A 39 -13.97 -10.11 -3.38
C GLY A 39 -13.12 -10.94 -2.39
N PRO A 40 -11.82 -10.61 -2.25
CA PRO A 40 -10.91 -11.33 -1.35
C PRO A 40 -11.36 -11.20 0.10
N HIS A 41 -11.17 -12.26 0.88
CA HIS A 41 -11.62 -12.33 2.28
C HIS A 41 -10.63 -11.61 3.20
N TRP A 42 -10.96 -10.36 3.57
CA TRP A 42 -10.18 -9.60 4.54
C TRP A 42 -10.40 -10.10 5.98
N PRO A 43 -9.43 -9.89 6.89
CA PRO A 43 -9.62 -10.20 8.30
C PRO A 43 -10.77 -9.37 8.88
N ALA A 44 -11.51 -9.96 9.83
CA ALA A 44 -12.71 -9.39 10.43
C ALA A 44 -13.76 -8.86 9.42
N ARG A 45 -13.67 -9.25 8.13
CA ARG A 45 -14.48 -8.76 7.01
C ARG A 45 -14.49 -7.23 6.85
N ARG A 46 -13.45 -6.55 7.36
CA ARG A 46 -13.35 -5.09 7.30
C ARG A 46 -12.38 -4.67 6.21
N GLN A 47 -12.87 -3.92 5.23
CA GLN A 47 -12.07 -3.29 4.18
C GLN A 47 -12.14 -1.79 4.37
N GLY A 48 -11.00 -1.18 4.70
CA GLY A 48 -10.90 0.23 4.99
C GLY A 48 -9.69 0.86 4.32
N TRP A 49 -9.76 2.16 4.09
CA TRP A 49 -8.64 3.00 3.68
C TRP A 49 -8.72 4.36 4.36
N ARG A 50 -7.56 4.93 4.64
CA ARG A 50 -7.39 6.25 5.24
C ARG A 50 -6.55 7.15 4.38
N ARG A 51 -6.89 8.43 4.40
CA ARG A 51 -6.03 9.50 3.90
C ARG A 51 -5.38 10.22 5.06
N VAL A 52 -4.06 10.44 4.95
CA VAL A 52 -3.28 11.23 5.90
C VAL A 52 -2.58 12.35 5.16
N PHE A 53 -2.78 13.59 5.58
CA PHE A 53 -2.10 14.75 5.04
C PHE A 53 -0.76 14.96 5.74
N ARG A 54 0.30 15.13 4.95
CA ARG A 54 1.66 15.36 5.44
C ARG A 54 2.31 16.49 4.66
N GLY A 55 2.25 17.70 5.21
CA GLY A 55 2.76 18.89 4.53
C GLY A 55 2.03 19.08 3.19
N ALA A 56 2.78 19.08 2.09
CA ALA A 56 2.22 19.17 0.74
C ALA A 56 1.75 17.82 0.16
N ASN A 57 2.06 16.71 0.83
CA ASN A 57 1.78 15.37 0.33
C ASN A 57 0.52 14.78 0.99
N ALA A 58 -0.06 13.79 0.31
CA ALA A 58 -1.10 12.94 0.85
C ALA A 58 -0.64 11.47 0.83
N LEU A 59 -0.97 10.76 1.91
CA LEU A 59 -0.78 9.32 2.04
C LEU A 59 -2.13 8.63 1.96
N TYR A 60 -2.16 7.49 1.29
CA TYR A 60 -3.32 6.61 1.18
C TYR A 60 -2.92 5.25 1.73
N LEU A 61 -3.52 4.88 2.85
CA LEU A 61 -3.20 3.66 3.60
C LEU A 61 -4.37 2.71 3.58
N SER A 62 -4.11 1.41 3.42
CA SER A 62 -5.11 0.40 3.78
C SER A 62 -5.31 0.36 5.30
N GLU A 63 -6.50 -0.03 5.71
CA GLU A 63 -6.89 -0.18 7.11
C GLU A 63 -7.79 -1.42 7.27
N GLY A 64 -7.17 -2.55 7.60
CA GLY A 64 -7.89 -3.80 7.86
C GLY A 64 -7.11 -5.06 7.50
N LEU A 65 -6.06 -4.95 6.67
CA LEU A 65 -5.21 -6.10 6.35
C LEU A 65 -4.50 -6.63 7.60
N SER A 66 -4.22 -5.75 8.56
CA SER A 66 -3.62 -6.14 9.84
C SER A 66 -4.61 -6.45 10.96
N ASP A 67 -5.92 -6.50 10.68
CA ASP A 67 -6.90 -6.88 11.69
C ASP A 67 -6.74 -8.37 12.04
N PRO A 68 -6.96 -8.80 13.29
CA PRO A 68 -7.00 -10.22 13.61
C PRO A 68 -8.08 -10.94 12.80
N PHE A 69 -7.77 -12.13 12.27
CA PHE A 69 -8.76 -13.03 11.70
C PHE A 69 -9.75 -13.50 12.77
N ASP A 70 -11.04 -13.40 12.48
CA ASP A 70 -12.17 -13.78 13.34
C ASP A 70 -12.41 -15.30 13.44
N ASN A 71 -11.85 -16.03 12.47
CA ASN A 71 -11.90 -17.49 12.37
C ASN A 71 -10.71 -18.22 13.02
N ARG A 72 -9.77 -17.49 13.65
CA ARG A 72 -8.65 -18.08 14.39
C ARG A 72 -8.78 -17.81 15.89
N PRO A 73 -8.66 -18.84 16.74
CA PRO A 73 -8.78 -18.66 18.19
C PRO A 73 -7.51 -18.06 18.83
N GLU A 74 -6.35 -18.19 18.19
CA GLU A 74 -5.10 -17.61 18.69
C GLU A 74 -4.93 -16.14 18.26
N PRO A 75 -4.27 -15.30 19.10
CA PRO A 75 -3.84 -13.97 18.70
C PRO A 75 -3.06 -13.99 17.39
N ASN A 76 -3.45 -13.13 16.44
CA ASN A 76 -2.86 -13.08 15.10
C ASN A 76 -2.94 -11.65 14.53
N GLN A 77 -2.10 -11.38 13.54
CA GLN A 77 -1.91 -10.03 12.95
C GLN A 77 -2.67 -9.85 11.63
N GLY A 78 -3.67 -10.69 11.34
CA GLY A 78 -4.25 -10.75 9.99
C GLY A 78 -3.21 -11.16 8.96
N PHE A 79 -3.13 -10.40 7.87
CA PHE A 79 -2.05 -10.51 6.87
C PHE A 79 -0.74 -9.88 7.31
N GLY A 80 -0.71 -9.19 8.46
CA GLY A 80 0.51 -8.65 9.08
C GLY A 80 1.17 -7.54 8.27
N LEU A 81 0.40 -6.80 7.48
CA LEU A 81 0.87 -5.66 6.70
C LEU A 81 -0.24 -4.61 6.50
N GLU A 82 0.15 -3.39 6.17
CA GLU A 82 -0.72 -2.38 5.54
C GLU A 82 0.02 -1.77 4.32
N VAL A 83 -0.73 -1.41 3.27
CA VAL A 83 -0.22 -0.78 2.05
C VAL A 83 -0.23 0.74 2.20
N LEU A 84 0.82 1.43 1.74
CA LEU A 84 0.95 2.88 1.80
C LEU A 84 1.39 3.45 0.45
N VAL A 85 0.58 4.34 -0.13
CA VAL A 85 0.93 5.15 -1.29
C VAL A 85 1.05 6.61 -0.86
N GLU A 86 2.22 7.22 -1.05
CA GLU A 86 2.43 8.66 -0.85
C GLU A 86 2.52 9.37 -2.20
N THR A 87 1.89 10.55 -2.31
CA THR A 87 1.97 11.39 -3.50
C THR A 87 2.03 12.89 -3.14
N PRO A 88 2.73 13.73 -3.93
CA PRO A 88 2.62 15.17 -3.86
C PRO A 88 1.43 15.71 -4.68
N ASP A 89 0.78 14.86 -5.48
CA ASP A 89 -0.33 15.26 -6.33
C ASP A 89 -1.55 15.62 -5.46
N SER A 90 -2.13 16.78 -5.71
CA SER A 90 -3.28 17.29 -4.94
C SER A 90 -4.61 16.87 -5.56
N PHE A 91 -5.51 16.33 -4.74
CA PHE A 91 -6.84 15.91 -5.14
C PHE A 91 -7.89 16.68 -4.32
N PRO A 92 -8.42 17.80 -4.83
CA PRO A 92 -9.49 18.55 -4.19
C PRO A 92 -10.80 17.77 -4.34
N GLY A 93 -11.06 16.83 -3.44
CA GLY A 93 -12.25 15.99 -3.48
C GLY A 93 -12.20 14.80 -2.51
N PRO A 94 -13.28 14.01 -2.46
CA PRO A 94 -13.32 12.77 -1.69
C PRO A 94 -12.24 11.79 -2.16
N VAL A 95 -11.61 11.09 -1.22
CA VAL A 95 -10.51 10.12 -1.43
C VAL A 95 -10.68 9.17 -2.62
N PRO A 96 -11.85 8.57 -2.89
CA PRO A 96 -11.98 7.58 -3.96
C PRO A 96 -11.81 8.12 -5.40
N GLY A 97 -11.59 9.41 -5.60
CA GLY A 97 -11.45 10.00 -6.94
C GLY A 97 -10.04 9.98 -7.55
N GLY A 98 -8.98 9.77 -6.74
CA GLY A 98 -7.59 9.93 -7.20
C GLY A 98 -6.88 8.61 -7.52
N TRP A 99 -5.93 8.65 -8.46
CA TRP A 99 -5.08 7.50 -8.77
C TRP A 99 -4.34 6.89 -7.57
N PRO A 100 -3.84 7.64 -6.56
CA PRO A 100 -3.09 7.04 -5.47
C PRO A 100 -3.95 6.15 -4.59
N PHE A 101 -5.20 6.56 -4.34
CA PHE A 101 -6.18 5.74 -3.64
C PHE A 101 -6.42 4.44 -4.39
N ARG A 102 -6.64 4.51 -5.71
CA ARG A 102 -6.94 3.33 -6.51
C ARG A 102 -5.76 2.35 -6.57
N VAL A 103 -4.52 2.84 -6.60
CA VAL A 103 -3.31 2.01 -6.43
C VAL A 103 -3.30 1.32 -5.06
N ALA A 104 -3.53 2.07 -3.98
CA ALA A 104 -3.57 1.51 -2.62
C ALA A 104 -4.69 0.47 -2.47
N TYR A 105 -5.84 0.72 -3.09
CA TYR A 105 -6.97 -0.20 -3.14
C TYR A 105 -6.58 -1.51 -3.83
N GLU A 106 -6.12 -1.46 -5.09
CA GLU A 106 -5.83 -2.67 -5.87
C GLU A 106 -4.72 -3.51 -5.21
N LEU A 107 -3.69 -2.88 -4.66
CA LEU A 107 -2.62 -3.60 -3.97
C LEU A 107 -3.05 -4.20 -2.64
N ALA A 108 -3.95 -3.54 -1.91
CA ALA A 108 -4.53 -4.12 -0.71
C ALA A 108 -5.42 -5.33 -1.04
N GLN A 109 -6.20 -5.25 -2.13
CA GLN A 109 -6.97 -6.39 -2.64
C GLN A 109 -6.06 -7.54 -3.05
N LEU A 110 -4.98 -7.25 -3.79
CA LEU A 110 -3.98 -8.25 -4.20
C LEU A 110 -3.33 -8.91 -2.98
N ALA A 111 -2.98 -8.13 -1.95
CA ALA A 111 -2.41 -8.66 -0.72
C ALA A 111 -3.37 -9.61 -0.01
N ALA A 112 -4.66 -9.25 0.07
CA ALA A 112 -5.68 -10.10 0.66
C ALA A 112 -5.97 -11.36 -0.17
N ASP A 113 -5.91 -11.28 -1.49
CA ASP A 113 -6.16 -12.40 -2.40
C ASP A 113 -5.01 -13.43 -2.38
N TYR A 114 -3.76 -12.94 -2.41
CA TYR A 114 -2.59 -13.81 -2.39
C TYR A 114 -2.27 -14.33 -0.99
N GLY A 115 -2.53 -13.53 0.05
CA GLY A 115 -2.36 -13.87 1.45
C GLY A 115 -0.93 -14.08 1.96
N GLN A 116 0.07 -14.11 1.07
CA GLN A 116 1.48 -14.39 1.40
C GLN A 116 2.42 -13.21 1.09
N VAL A 117 1.89 -12.00 0.84
CA VAL A 117 2.70 -10.84 0.42
C VAL A 117 3.72 -10.45 1.50
N ARG A 118 3.35 -10.56 2.79
CA ARG A 118 4.26 -10.30 3.91
C ARG A 118 5.45 -11.24 3.91
N GLU A 119 5.21 -12.54 3.81
CA GLU A 119 6.24 -13.57 3.83
C GLU A 119 7.21 -13.36 2.66
N ARG A 120 6.68 -13.04 1.48
CA ARG A 120 7.50 -12.71 0.31
C ARG A 120 8.35 -11.47 0.51
N LEU A 121 7.83 -10.41 1.14
CA LEU A 121 8.60 -9.20 1.44
C LEU A 121 9.67 -9.43 2.52
N LEU A 122 9.46 -10.37 3.43
CA LEU A 122 10.48 -10.76 4.41
C LEU A 122 11.64 -11.53 3.75
N GLU A 123 11.35 -12.35 2.74
CA GLU A 123 12.36 -13.06 1.94
C GLU A 123 13.07 -12.13 0.95
N GLU A 124 12.30 -11.28 0.26
CA GLU A 124 12.76 -10.35 -0.74
C GLU A 124 12.13 -8.95 -0.52
N PRO A 125 12.87 -8.01 0.12
CA PRO A 125 12.33 -6.72 0.58
C PRO A 125 11.75 -5.79 -0.49
N LEU A 126 11.98 -6.09 -1.77
CA LEU A 126 11.44 -5.35 -2.90
C LEU A 126 10.74 -6.33 -3.83
N LEU A 127 9.43 -6.13 -4.00
CA LEU A 127 8.62 -6.87 -4.98
C LEU A 127 8.15 -5.93 -6.08
N SER A 128 7.87 -6.47 -7.26
CA SER A 128 7.26 -5.71 -8.36
C SER A 128 6.07 -6.45 -8.92
N THR A 129 5.04 -5.70 -9.30
CA THR A 129 3.85 -6.21 -9.99
C THR A 129 3.31 -5.12 -10.92
N ASP A 130 2.29 -5.45 -11.71
CA ASP A 130 1.60 -4.51 -12.60
C ASP A 130 0.10 -4.41 -12.29
N LEU A 131 -0.45 -3.23 -12.49
CA LEU A 131 -1.87 -2.93 -12.33
C LEU A 131 -2.44 -2.45 -13.66
N GLU A 132 -3.75 -2.64 -13.86
CA GLU A 132 -4.45 -2.05 -15.00
C GLU A 132 -4.54 -0.52 -14.81
N ALA A 133 -4.23 0.25 -15.86
CA ALA A 133 -4.42 1.69 -15.88
C ALA A 133 -5.92 2.00 -15.87
N PHE A 134 -6.37 2.66 -14.81
CA PHE A 134 -7.78 2.94 -14.55
C PHE A 134 -8.15 4.42 -14.78
N ALA A 135 -7.17 5.26 -15.09
CA ALA A 135 -7.34 6.69 -15.32
C ALA A 135 -6.51 7.17 -16.51
N PRO A 136 -7.01 8.10 -17.35
CA PRO A 136 -6.31 8.58 -18.54
C PRO A 136 -4.90 9.12 -18.26
N GLU A 137 -4.68 9.77 -17.12
CA GLU A 137 -3.38 10.31 -16.72
C GLU A 137 -2.31 9.22 -16.52
N MET A 138 -2.72 8.00 -16.16
CA MET A 138 -1.80 6.87 -15.98
C MET A 138 -1.43 6.17 -17.29
N GLN A 139 -2.14 6.48 -18.38
CA GLN A 139 -1.90 5.85 -19.68
C GLN A 139 -0.47 6.11 -20.18
N SER A 140 0.13 7.23 -19.79
CA SER A 140 1.52 7.59 -20.11
C SER A 140 2.56 6.63 -19.49
N LEU A 141 2.19 5.92 -18.42
CA LEU A 141 3.04 4.96 -17.71
C LEU A 141 2.75 3.51 -18.12
N ALA A 142 1.67 3.30 -18.88
CA ALA A 142 1.16 1.98 -19.20
C ALA A 142 1.82 1.39 -20.46
N ASP A 143 1.94 0.07 -20.49
CA ASP A 143 2.33 -0.69 -21.66
C ASP A 143 1.20 -0.77 -22.71
N SER A 144 1.44 -1.49 -23.81
CA SER A 144 0.45 -1.70 -24.88
C SER A 144 -0.79 -2.48 -24.46
N ARG A 145 -0.76 -3.12 -23.29
CA ARG A 145 -1.91 -3.84 -22.68
C ARG A 145 -2.65 -2.95 -21.69
N GLY A 146 -2.25 -1.68 -21.54
CA GLY A 146 -2.84 -0.76 -20.57
C GLY A 146 -2.44 -1.07 -19.14
N ARG A 147 -1.25 -1.67 -18.90
CA ARG A 147 -0.77 -1.98 -17.54
C ARG A 147 0.47 -1.19 -17.17
N PHE A 148 0.54 -0.70 -15.95
CA PHE A 148 1.71 0.02 -15.42
C PHE A 148 2.32 -0.73 -14.23
N GLY A 149 3.63 -0.55 -14.04
CA GLY A 149 4.38 -1.22 -12.99
C GLY A 149 4.39 -0.48 -11.65
N VAL A 150 4.52 -1.23 -10.57
CA VAL A 150 4.81 -0.72 -9.22
C VAL A 150 5.92 -1.53 -8.54
N ILE A 151 6.64 -0.90 -7.61
CA ILE A 151 7.50 -1.58 -6.63
C ILE A 151 6.90 -1.44 -5.24
N LEU A 152 6.87 -2.55 -4.52
CA LEU A 152 6.49 -2.64 -3.11
C LEU A 152 7.73 -2.67 -2.22
N GLY A 153 7.68 -1.99 -1.08
CA GLY A 153 8.73 -2.02 -0.06
C GLY A 153 9.89 -1.04 -0.30
N VAL A 154 9.73 -0.05 -1.18
CA VAL A 154 10.76 0.98 -1.39
C VAL A 154 11.02 1.74 -0.09
N PRO A 155 12.26 1.77 0.43
CA PRO A 155 12.55 2.41 1.71
C PRO A 155 12.11 3.88 1.76
N ALA A 156 11.39 4.22 2.80
CA ALA A 156 10.94 5.58 3.10
C ALA A 156 11.77 6.14 4.28
N PRO A 157 12.42 7.30 4.16
CA PRO A 157 13.29 7.82 5.22
C PRO A 157 12.61 8.08 6.56
N TRP A 158 11.29 8.28 6.54
CA TRP A 158 10.52 8.75 7.68
C TRP A 158 9.34 7.84 8.04
N VAL A 159 9.04 6.82 7.23
CA VAL A 159 8.04 5.81 7.55
C VAL A 159 8.79 4.59 8.11
N PRO A 160 8.49 4.13 9.33
CA PRO A 160 9.11 2.92 9.84
C PRO A 160 8.67 1.71 9.00
N PRO A 161 9.58 0.78 8.64
CA PRO A 161 9.23 -0.38 7.82
C PRO A 161 8.34 -1.38 8.59
N THR A 162 8.38 -1.34 9.92
CA THR A 162 7.58 -2.17 10.81
C THR A 162 6.87 -1.32 11.88
N VAL A 163 5.70 -1.77 12.30
CA VAL A 163 4.93 -1.18 13.40
C VAL A 163 4.48 -2.28 14.34
N ALA A 164 4.71 -2.09 15.64
CA ALA A 164 4.25 -3.03 16.67
C ALA A 164 2.75 -2.86 16.90
N LEU A 165 1.97 -3.92 16.69
CA LEU A 165 0.57 -4.03 17.08
C LEU A 165 0.41 -5.05 18.23
N PRO A 166 -0.74 -5.13 18.92
CA PRO A 166 -0.91 -6.00 20.08
C PRO A 166 -0.64 -7.50 19.83
N ALA A 167 -0.93 -7.99 18.63
CA ALA A 167 -0.62 -9.37 18.21
C ALA A 167 0.80 -9.52 17.62
N GLY A 168 1.56 -8.43 17.51
CA GLY A 168 2.94 -8.33 17.08
C GLY A 168 3.14 -7.45 15.83
N ASP A 169 4.34 -7.52 15.24
CA ASP A 169 4.80 -6.55 14.25
C ASP A 169 4.24 -6.76 12.85
N ILE A 170 3.75 -5.67 12.26
CA ILE A 170 3.28 -5.61 10.88
C ILE A 170 4.25 -4.85 9.98
N LEU A 171 4.23 -5.14 8.68
CA LEU A 171 4.95 -4.37 7.67
C LEU A 171 4.15 -3.16 7.20
N ILE A 172 4.81 -2.02 7.00
CA ILE A 172 4.25 -0.90 6.25
C ILE A 172 4.83 -0.95 4.84
N VAL A 173 4.01 -1.43 3.91
CA VAL A 173 4.42 -1.69 2.52
C VAL A 173 4.21 -0.44 1.70
N THR A 174 5.29 0.33 1.55
CA THR A 174 5.33 1.51 0.68
C THR A 174 5.23 1.11 -0.79
N VAL A 175 4.63 1.97 -1.61
CA VAL A 175 4.41 1.72 -3.04
C VAL A 175 5.01 2.82 -3.88
N LYS A 176 5.83 2.43 -4.85
CA LYS A 176 6.39 3.32 -5.87
C LYS A 176 5.82 2.98 -7.25
N VAL A 177 5.11 3.92 -7.87
CA VAL A 177 4.67 3.80 -9.27
C VAL A 177 5.86 4.00 -10.20
N LEU A 178 5.97 3.13 -11.20
CA LEU A 178 7.06 3.10 -12.18
C LEU A 178 6.65 3.72 -13.51
N THR A 179 7.62 4.27 -14.21
CA THR A 179 7.50 4.49 -15.66
C THR A 179 7.57 3.15 -16.40
N PHE A 180 7.19 3.17 -17.68
CA PHE A 180 7.29 1.98 -18.53
C PHE A 180 8.72 1.41 -18.58
N ASP A 181 9.72 2.27 -18.79
CA ASP A 181 11.13 1.87 -18.88
C ASP A 181 11.67 1.30 -17.56
N GLU A 182 11.26 1.87 -16.44
CA GLU A 182 11.62 1.36 -15.11
C GLU A 182 10.98 0.00 -14.84
N TYR A 183 9.72 -0.19 -15.22
CA TYR A 183 9.07 -1.49 -15.06
C TYR A 183 9.73 -2.55 -15.95
N ALA A 184 10.06 -2.21 -17.20
CA ALA A 184 10.82 -3.07 -18.09
C ALA A 184 12.20 -3.43 -17.48
N HIS A 185 12.90 -2.45 -16.90
CA HIS A 185 14.18 -2.66 -16.23
C HIS A 185 14.04 -3.61 -15.02
N ALA A 186 13.03 -3.41 -14.16
CA ALA A 186 12.75 -4.26 -13.01
C ALA A 186 12.42 -5.70 -13.43
N TRP A 187 11.70 -5.87 -14.54
CA TRP A 187 11.35 -7.17 -15.09
C TRP A 187 12.58 -7.89 -15.65
N GLU A 188 13.38 -7.21 -16.47
CA GLU A 188 14.56 -7.78 -17.14
C GLU A 188 15.65 -8.20 -16.13
N HIS A 189 15.85 -7.40 -15.08
CA HIS A 189 16.95 -7.60 -14.12
C HIS A 189 16.49 -8.17 -12.78
N GLY A 190 15.20 -8.46 -12.61
CA GLY A 190 14.61 -9.03 -11.40
C GLY A 190 14.96 -8.26 -10.12
N ALA A 191 15.39 -8.99 -9.09
CA ALA A 191 15.73 -8.41 -7.77
C ALA A 191 16.83 -7.35 -7.86
N ALA A 192 17.81 -7.54 -8.77
CA ALA A 192 18.87 -6.56 -8.98
C ALA A 192 18.31 -5.27 -9.61
N GLY A 193 17.40 -5.39 -10.58
CA GLY A 193 16.73 -4.24 -11.19
C GLY A 193 15.90 -3.44 -10.19
N ARG A 194 15.12 -4.12 -9.35
CA ARG A 194 14.35 -3.47 -8.26
C ARG A 194 15.25 -2.71 -7.30
N ARG A 195 16.39 -3.28 -6.92
CA ARG A 195 17.36 -2.63 -6.03
C ARG A 195 17.97 -1.39 -6.66
N THR A 196 18.43 -1.50 -7.91
CA THR A 196 18.97 -0.36 -8.68
C THR A 196 17.96 0.79 -8.74
N LEU A 197 16.69 0.49 -9.01
CA LEU A 197 15.64 1.50 -9.03
C LEU A 197 15.44 2.16 -7.66
N ALA A 198 15.35 1.37 -6.59
CA ALA A 198 15.21 1.89 -5.23
C ALA A 198 16.38 2.81 -4.83
N GLU A 199 17.62 2.44 -5.19
CA GLU A 199 18.82 3.26 -4.99
C GLU A 199 18.72 4.58 -5.76
N ARG A 200 18.39 4.55 -7.05
CA ARG A 200 18.23 5.77 -7.86
C ARG A 200 17.11 6.67 -7.38
N PHE A 201 15.99 6.12 -6.91
CA PHE A 201 14.92 6.91 -6.29
C PHE A 201 15.40 7.60 -5.01
N ALA A 202 16.25 6.95 -4.23
CA ALA A 202 16.85 7.54 -3.04
C ALA A 202 17.86 8.64 -3.40
N GLU A 203 18.70 8.44 -4.42
CA GLU A 203 19.63 9.46 -4.93
C GLU A 203 18.92 10.73 -5.41
N GLN A 204 17.75 10.57 -6.03
CA GLN A 204 16.89 11.70 -6.43
C GLN A 204 16.06 12.30 -5.27
N GLY A 205 16.13 11.72 -4.08
CA GLY A 205 15.35 12.15 -2.91
C GLY A 205 13.86 11.86 -2.99
N THR A 206 13.39 11.13 -4.00
CA THR A 206 11.96 10.79 -4.15
C THR A 206 11.59 9.53 -3.39
N HIS A 207 12.53 8.61 -3.15
CA HIS A 207 12.31 7.38 -2.38
C HIS A 207 11.03 6.65 -2.82
N HIS A 208 10.10 6.37 -1.90
CA HIS A 208 8.79 5.77 -2.18
C HIS A 208 7.72 6.72 -2.77
N VAL A 209 7.94 8.04 -2.73
CA VAL A 209 6.94 9.03 -3.17
C VAL A 209 6.62 8.83 -4.65
N SER A 210 5.35 8.64 -4.97
CA SER A 210 4.87 8.37 -6.32
C SER A 210 4.26 9.62 -6.94
N SER A 211 4.58 9.91 -8.20
CA SER A 211 3.95 10.95 -9.01
C SER A 211 3.91 10.47 -10.47
N LEU A 212 2.86 10.84 -11.19
CA LEU A 212 2.72 10.54 -12.62
C LEU A 212 3.56 11.49 -13.49
N ALA A 213 4.02 12.62 -12.93
CA ALA A 213 4.68 13.70 -13.65
C ALA A 213 6.19 13.77 -13.37
N ARG A 214 6.86 12.62 -13.28
CA ARG A 214 8.33 12.54 -13.08
C ARG A 214 9.03 11.85 -14.26
N PRO A 215 10.28 12.22 -14.57
CA PRO A 215 11.07 11.47 -15.53
C PRO A 215 11.43 10.08 -14.98
N SER A 216 11.77 9.18 -15.91
CA SER A 216 12.41 7.90 -15.61
C SER A 216 13.74 8.11 -14.89
N VAL A 217 14.08 7.22 -13.97
CA VAL A 217 15.43 7.14 -13.38
C VAL A 217 16.34 6.17 -14.13
N ILE A 218 15.83 5.48 -15.15
CA ILE A 218 16.60 4.67 -16.10
C ILE A 218 17.10 5.53 -17.25
#